data_AF-A0A855EZW5-F1
#
_entry.id   AF-A0A855EZW5-F1
#
_cell.length_a   1.000
_cell.length_b   1.000
_cell.length_c   1.000
_cell.angle_alpha   90.00
_cell.angle_beta   90.00
_cell.angle_gamma   90.00
#
_symmetry.space_group_name_H-M   'P 1'
#
loop_
_entity.id
_entity.type
_entity.pdbx_description
1 polymer ?
#
loop_
_entity_poly.entity_id
_entity_poly.type
_entity_poly.pdbx_seq_one_letter_code
_entity_poly.pdbx_strand_id
1 'polypeptide(L)'
;MSYMLIDKSLSIKDGLLLHKNIEPMHVKYIEELREIEGLDVTEFSEADVRAEIIDPIVRALGYKKSQFSSVNREKHISFLGKTSKYIDYAFTLWKENFWLIEAKKPLKGECFGYKELSQATEYSIHPEINAAVIVLCDGLKIEVFDREEDLEKPVLAFKIKELVNNFDSLRMILEPMQIWFFYKRRVIKSIDKAFEIEFNIQRVNEFKVLVENRLSKKRDVILKNYQATNFMDKDRSSRLKQASVDDIIDGYFYFMQSRPDLNVMNEVLVDSCIRGNDFLVINKMFPEDFKSANDAFYSNALSFLIQLERSTKKINYTPSWLSLGGNGDVESLIHGLIRHSLNYFDGDEVRKTILLASSAFRRLYKILAVIAPSFNNNSELRHLLTRYTESEFSWEQILSSPKRNVLSDIEIYSIISTDRFVKSFTAGQRKFNVGLARQNLKELWSLEIKLLKETNNYTQLLREMDFGELNPTECSSVAYDNLGHTCLCIIKSHEKWRAYILKNYQAEIFNLAGYGSWAAKELIESEALSDNNVSNKIEPFNRFFFGDEGVHRTLSTLYGLR
;
A
#
# COMPACT_ATOMS: atom_id res chain seq x y z
N MET A 1 -29.30 7.24 -5.41
CA MET A 1 -29.21 7.85 -4.07
C MET A 1 -29.04 6.73 -3.06
N SER A 2 -27.93 6.78 -2.32
CA SER A 2 -27.42 5.88 -1.27
C SER A 2 -28.38 4.86 -0.63
N TYR A 3 -28.27 3.59 -1.02
CA TYR A 3 -28.51 2.45 -0.13
C TYR A 3 -27.16 1.93 0.39
N MET A 4 -26.45 2.78 1.12
CA MET A 4 -25.43 2.25 2.01
C MET A 4 -26.18 1.46 3.08
N LEU A 5 -26.10 0.13 3.00
CA LEU A 5 -26.40 -0.82 4.09
C LEU A 5 -25.41 -0.62 5.27
N ILE A 6 -25.04 0.63 5.58
CA ILE A 6 -24.48 0.95 6.88
C ILE A 6 -25.67 0.77 7.83
N ASP A 7 -25.60 -0.29 8.62
CA ASP A 7 -26.37 -0.36 9.84
C ASP A 7 -26.26 1.00 10.54
N LYS A 8 -27.39 1.71 10.66
CA LYS A 8 -27.43 3.11 11.12
C LYS A 8 -26.81 3.31 12.51
N SER A 9 -26.58 2.22 13.24
CA SER A 9 -25.88 2.18 14.53
C SER A 9 -24.36 2.34 14.42
N LEU A 10 -23.74 2.04 13.27
CA LEU A 10 -22.30 2.05 13.10
C LEU A 10 -21.76 3.45 12.84
N SER A 11 -20.61 3.76 13.45
CA SER A 11 -19.86 4.97 13.10
C SER A 11 -19.34 4.89 11.65
N ILE A 12 -19.01 6.03 11.04
CA ILE A 12 -18.39 6.06 9.69
C ILE A 12 -17.13 5.19 9.65
N LYS A 13 -16.33 5.22 10.73
CA LYS A 13 -15.12 4.42 10.85
C LYS A 13 -15.41 2.92 10.83
N ASP A 14 -16.40 2.48 11.61
CA ASP A 14 -16.80 1.07 11.63
C ASP A 14 -17.39 0.66 10.28
N GLY A 15 -18.18 1.54 9.66
CA GLY A 15 -18.69 1.36 8.31
C GLY A 15 -17.59 1.06 7.29
N LEU A 16 -16.50 1.86 7.29
CA LEU A 16 -15.38 1.69 6.38
C LEU A 16 -14.51 0.45 6.68
N LEU A 17 -14.44 0.01 7.94
CA LEU A 17 -13.69 -1.19 8.34
C LEU A 17 -14.48 -2.49 8.15
N LEU A 18 -15.80 -2.39 8.15
CA LEU A 18 -16.71 -3.53 8.12
C LEU A 18 -17.51 -3.61 6.82
N HIS A 19 -17.12 -2.89 5.77
CA HIS A 19 -17.71 -3.01 4.44
C HIS A 19 -16.62 -2.93 3.37
N LYS A 20 -16.96 -3.39 2.18
CA LYS A 20 -16.16 -3.18 0.98
C LYS A 20 -16.90 -2.35 -0.04
N ASN A 21 -16.15 -1.60 -0.83
CA ASN A 21 -16.66 -1.08 -2.07
C ASN A 21 -16.90 -2.23 -3.05
N ILE A 22 -17.92 -2.13 -3.88
CA ILE A 22 -18.14 -3.05 -4.99
C ILE A 22 -17.40 -2.53 -6.22
N GLU A 23 -16.68 -3.41 -6.91
CA GLU A 23 -16.02 -3.04 -8.18
C GLU A 23 -17.07 -2.94 -9.30
N PRO A 24 -16.85 -2.11 -10.33
CA PRO A 24 -17.70 -2.11 -11.52
C PRO A 24 -17.79 -3.50 -12.14
N MET A 25 -19.01 -3.92 -12.49
CA MET A 25 -19.23 -5.25 -13.05
C MET A 25 -18.67 -5.36 -14.46
N HIS A 26 -18.05 -6.50 -14.78
CA HIS A 26 -17.58 -6.79 -16.13
C HIS A 26 -18.74 -6.87 -17.13
N VAL A 27 -18.58 -6.26 -18.31
CA VAL A 27 -19.62 -6.14 -19.35
C VAL A 27 -20.30 -7.48 -19.67
N LYS A 28 -19.49 -8.55 -19.81
CA LYS A 28 -19.99 -9.92 -20.00
C LYS A 28 -21.06 -10.35 -18.99
N TYR A 29 -20.87 -10.06 -17.69
CA TYR A 29 -21.85 -10.44 -16.68
C TYR A 29 -23.10 -9.56 -16.76
N ILE A 30 -22.97 -8.29 -17.13
CA ILE A 30 -24.12 -7.42 -17.38
C ILE A 30 -24.99 -7.98 -18.52
N GLU A 31 -24.36 -8.46 -19.59
CA GLU A 31 -25.06 -9.10 -20.71
C GLU A 31 -25.75 -10.40 -20.27
N GLU A 32 -25.06 -11.28 -19.54
CA GLU A 32 -25.63 -12.51 -19.00
C GLU A 32 -26.84 -12.23 -18.07
N LEU A 33 -26.78 -11.19 -17.23
CA LEU A 33 -27.91 -10.78 -16.38
C LEU A 33 -29.08 -10.22 -17.18
N ARG A 34 -28.84 -9.51 -18.30
CA ARG A 34 -29.90 -9.04 -19.21
C ARG A 34 -30.59 -10.18 -19.94
N GLU A 35 -29.85 -11.23 -20.30
CA GLU A 35 -30.44 -12.42 -20.91
C GLU A 35 -31.45 -13.07 -19.95
N ILE A 36 -31.11 -13.15 -18.66
CA ILE A 36 -32.00 -13.66 -17.60
C ILE A 36 -33.28 -12.83 -17.48
N GLU A 37 -33.19 -11.49 -17.54
CA GLU A 37 -34.37 -10.60 -17.48
C GLU A 37 -35.40 -10.88 -18.60
N GLY A 38 -34.91 -11.39 -19.74
CA GLY A 38 -35.72 -11.68 -20.93
C GLY A 38 -36.33 -13.09 -20.98
N LEU A 39 -36.01 -13.97 -20.03
CA LEU A 39 -36.50 -15.35 -20.04
C LEU A 39 -38.00 -15.43 -19.74
N ASP A 40 -38.70 -16.28 -20.49
CA ASP A 40 -40.06 -16.69 -20.13
C ASP A 40 -40.00 -17.93 -19.24
N VAL A 41 -40.20 -17.72 -17.95
CA VAL A 41 -40.00 -18.75 -16.92
C VAL A 41 -41.27 -19.51 -16.57
N THR A 42 -42.43 -19.26 -17.21
CA THR A 42 -43.71 -19.78 -16.70
C THR A 42 -43.81 -21.30 -16.62
N GLU A 43 -43.07 -22.02 -17.46
CA GLU A 43 -43.04 -23.49 -17.50
C GLU A 43 -41.79 -24.09 -16.84
N PHE A 44 -40.94 -23.26 -16.22
CA PHE A 44 -39.69 -23.72 -15.64
C PHE A 44 -39.95 -24.66 -14.47
N SER A 45 -39.23 -25.78 -14.45
CA SER A 45 -39.06 -26.59 -13.26
C SER A 45 -38.09 -25.91 -12.28
N GLU A 46 -38.03 -26.42 -11.05
CA GLU A 46 -37.03 -25.95 -10.08
C GLU A 46 -35.59 -26.17 -10.59
N ALA A 47 -35.35 -27.25 -11.34
CA ALA A 47 -34.05 -27.52 -11.94
C ALA A 47 -33.69 -26.49 -13.03
N ASP A 48 -34.68 -26.03 -13.80
CA ASP A 48 -34.47 -24.99 -14.82
C ASP A 48 -34.17 -23.64 -14.16
N VAL A 49 -34.88 -23.28 -13.08
CA VAL A 49 -34.57 -22.08 -12.27
C VAL A 49 -33.15 -22.15 -11.72
N ARG A 50 -32.71 -23.31 -11.25
CA ARG A 50 -31.32 -23.51 -10.79
C ARG A 50 -30.30 -23.26 -11.90
N ALA A 51 -30.48 -23.89 -13.07
CA ALA A 51 -29.51 -23.87 -14.16
C ALA A 51 -29.47 -22.55 -14.94
N GLU A 52 -30.63 -21.98 -15.26
CA GLU A 52 -30.76 -20.84 -16.18
C GLU A 52 -30.76 -19.49 -15.47
N ILE A 53 -31.01 -19.46 -14.15
CA ILE A 53 -31.16 -18.20 -13.38
C ILE A 53 -30.16 -18.13 -12.23
N ILE A 54 -30.22 -19.09 -11.30
CA ILE A 54 -29.41 -19.04 -10.08
C ILE A 54 -27.92 -19.25 -10.40
N ASP A 55 -27.58 -20.23 -11.23
CA ASP A 55 -26.20 -20.52 -11.61
C ASP A 55 -25.46 -19.32 -12.25
N PRO A 56 -26.03 -18.60 -13.24
CA PRO A 56 -25.48 -17.34 -13.74
C PRO A 56 -25.30 -16.26 -12.67
N ILE A 57 -26.32 -16.02 -11.83
CA ILE A 57 -26.27 -15.03 -10.74
C ILE A 57 -25.11 -15.34 -9.79
N VAL A 58 -24.97 -16.61 -9.41
CA VAL A 58 -23.90 -17.11 -8.54
C VAL A 58 -22.52 -16.88 -9.15
N ARG A 59 -22.36 -17.11 -10.46
CA ARG A 59 -21.12 -16.81 -11.17
C ARG A 59 -20.81 -15.31 -11.18
N ALA A 60 -21.81 -14.48 -11.45
CA ALA A 60 -21.68 -13.02 -11.47
C ALA A 60 -21.36 -12.45 -10.07
N LEU A 61 -21.84 -13.07 -8.99
CA LEU A 61 -21.46 -12.77 -7.60
C LEU A 61 -20.01 -13.18 -7.25
N GLY A 62 -19.31 -13.91 -8.13
CA GLY A 62 -17.91 -14.28 -7.92
C GLY A 62 -17.68 -15.60 -7.17
N TYR A 63 -18.69 -16.46 -7.09
CA TYR A 63 -18.54 -17.80 -6.51
C TYR A 63 -18.18 -18.85 -7.56
N LYS A 64 -17.19 -19.69 -7.24
CA LYS A 64 -16.71 -20.77 -8.14
C LYS A 64 -16.29 -22.00 -7.34
N LYS A 65 -16.66 -23.19 -7.82
CA LYS A 65 -16.33 -24.46 -7.17
C LYS A 65 -14.81 -24.62 -6.99
N SER A 66 -14.40 -25.12 -5.83
CA SER A 66 -12.99 -25.37 -5.49
C SER A 66 -12.11 -24.11 -5.40
N GLN A 67 -12.72 -22.92 -5.32
CA GLN A 67 -12.04 -21.69 -4.97
C GLN A 67 -12.28 -21.34 -3.50
N PHE A 68 -11.67 -20.26 -3.05
CA PHE A 68 -11.84 -19.72 -1.70
C PHE A 68 -13.30 -19.36 -1.36
N SER A 69 -14.04 -18.87 -2.36
CA SER A 69 -15.49 -18.68 -2.38
C SER A 69 -16.13 -19.82 -3.17
N SER A 70 -16.40 -20.95 -2.52
CA SER A 70 -16.91 -22.16 -3.17
C SER A 70 -18.40 -22.35 -2.94
N VAL A 71 -19.04 -23.01 -3.89
CA VAL A 71 -20.46 -23.39 -3.84
C VAL A 71 -20.56 -24.90 -3.71
N ASN A 72 -21.33 -25.36 -2.72
CA ASN A 72 -21.71 -26.77 -2.58
C ASN A 72 -23.16 -26.91 -3.01
N ARG A 73 -23.38 -27.63 -4.12
CA ARG A 73 -24.73 -27.99 -4.58
C ARG A 73 -25.19 -29.26 -3.88
N GLU A 74 -26.49 -29.35 -3.61
CA GLU A 74 -27.14 -30.54 -3.04
C GLU A 74 -26.44 -31.03 -1.77
N LYS A 75 -26.08 -30.10 -0.88
CA LYS A 75 -25.39 -30.47 0.37
C LYS A 75 -26.32 -31.34 1.21
N HIS A 76 -25.88 -32.56 1.50
CA HIS A 76 -26.59 -33.51 2.33
C HIS A 76 -26.49 -33.08 3.80
N ILE A 77 -27.64 -32.98 4.46
CA ILE A 77 -27.75 -32.78 5.91
C ILE A 77 -28.72 -33.80 6.50
N SER A 78 -28.45 -34.22 7.73
CA SER A 78 -29.27 -35.20 8.44
C SER A 78 -29.85 -34.62 9.71
N PHE A 79 -31.18 -34.68 9.82
CA PHE A 79 -31.86 -34.39 11.08
C PHE A 79 -32.14 -35.69 11.82
N LEU A 80 -31.77 -35.72 13.10
CA LEU A 80 -32.04 -36.86 14.01
C LEU A 80 -31.55 -38.21 13.47
N GLY A 81 -30.48 -38.20 12.66
CA GLY A 81 -29.84 -39.40 12.11
C GLY A 81 -30.67 -40.22 11.12
N LYS A 82 -31.84 -39.74 10.67
CA LYS A 82 -32.77 -40.52 9.83
C LYS A 82 -33.37 -39.75 8.65
N THR A 83 -33.56 -38.45 8.78
CA THR A 83 -34.18 -37.65 7.72
C THR A 83 -33.10 -36.92 6.93
N SER A 84 -32.77 -37.47 5.76
CA SER A 84 -31.89 -36.84 4.78
C SER A 84 -32.62 -35.70 4.08
N LYS A 85 -32.08 -34.49 4.15
CA LYS A 85 -32.53 -33.36 3.34
C LYS A 85 -31.36 -32.84 2.49
N TYR A 86 -31.69 -32.30 1.33
CA TYR A 86 -30.74 -31.74 0.37
C TYR A 86 -31.02 -30.26 0.21
N ILE A 87 -29.97 -29.44 0.32
CA ILE A 87 -30.04 -27.99 0.10
C ILE A 87 -29.53 -27.71 -1.30
N ASP A 88 -30.27 -26.90 -2.07
CA ASP A 88 -29.91 -26.56 -3.44
C ASP A 88 -28.51 -25.94 -3.53
N TYR A 89 -28.25 -24.91 -2.74
CA TYR A 89 -26.95 -24.25 -2.68
C TYR A 89 -26.57 -23.87 -1.25
N ALA A 90 -25.38 -24.31 -0.83
CA ALA A 90 -24.70 -23.82 0.36
C ALA A 90 -23.39 -23.13 -0.04
N PHE A 91 -23.27 -21.84 0.27
CA PHE A 91 -22.12 -21.03 -0.11
C PHE A 91 -21.11 -20.98 1.01
N THR A 92 -19.89 -21.36 0.66
CA THR A 92 -18.76 -21.37 1.59
C THR A 92 -17.78 -20.25 1.28
N LEU A 93 -17.26 -19.64 2.32
CA LEU A 93 -16.01 -18.91 2.24
C LEU A 93 -15.09 -19.47 3.34
N TRP A 94 -13.88 -19.86 2.94
CA TRP A 94 -12.91 -20.53 3.82
C TRP A 94 -13.46 -21.83 4.44
N LYS A 95 -14.35 -22.52 3.71
CA LYS A 95 -15.02 -23.78 4.11
C LYS A 95 -16.09 -23.64 5.20
N GLU A 96 -16.43 -22.42 5.61
CA GLU A 96 -17.58 -22.15 6.48
C GLU A 96 -18.78 -21.72 5.63
N ASN A 97 -19.94 -22.31 5.90
CA ASN A 97 -21.19 -21.96 5.22
C ASN A 97 -21.71 -20.62 5.79
N PHE A 98 -21.89 -19.64 4.91
CA PHE A 98 -22.26 -18.29 5.33
C PHE A 98 -23.69 -17.88 4.92
N TRP A 99 -24.17 -18.41 3.81
CA TRP A 99 -25.51 -18.17 3.31
C TRP A 99 -25.96 -19.31 2.39
N LEU A 100 -27.27 -19.37 2.12
CA LEU A 100 -27.87 -20.38 1.26
C LEU A 100 -28.87 -19.76 0.28
N ILE A 101 -29.08 -20.45 -0.84
CA ILE A 101 -30.20 -20.21 -1.76
C ILE A 101 -31.07 -21.45 -1.77
N GLU A 102 -32.37 -21.25 -1.63
CA GLU A 102 -33.40 -22.26 -1.90
C GLU A 102 -34.12 -21.89 -3.20
N ALA A 103 -34.09 -22.79 -4.18
CA ALA A 103 -34.80 -22.62 -5.43
C ALA A 103 -36.25 -23.10 -5.28
N LYS A 104 -37.17 -22.46 -6.00
CA LYS A 104 -38.55 -22.90 -6.16
C LYS A 104 -38.96 -22.84 -7.62
N LYS A 105 -40.00 -23.60 -7.98
CA LYS A 105 -40.71 -23.37 -9.23
C LYS A 105 -41.42 -22.01 -9.19
N PRO A 106 -41.62 -21.32 -10.33
CA PRO A 106 -42.32 -20.04 -10.38
C PRO A 106 -43.66 -20.06 -9.62
N LEU A 107 -43.79 -19.19 -8.62
CA LEU A 107 -44.98 -19.11 -7.78
C LEU A 107 -45.85 -17.92 -8.20
N LYS A 108 -47.17 -18.12 -8.19
CA LYS A 108 -48.14 -17.04 -8.37
C LYS A 108 -48.21 -16.23 -7.08
N GLY A 109 -47.66 -15.01 -7.08
CA GLY A 109 -47.68 -14.10 -5.94
C GLY A 109 -46.49 -13.14 -5.95
N GLU A 110 -46.66 -11.98 -5.34
CA GLU A 110 -45.62 -10.94 -5.26
C GLU A 110 -44.53 -11.27 -4.23
N CYS A 111 -44.82 -12.08 -3.21
CA CYS A 111 -43.88 -12.47 -2.16
C CYS A 111 -43.85 -13.99 -1.91
N PHE A 112 -42.78 -14.50 -1.29
CA PHE A 112 -42.74 -15.89 -0.83
C PHE A 112 -43.64 -16.10 0.39
N GLY A 113 -44.19 -17.31 0.52
CA GLY A 113 -45.05 -17.69 1.64
C GLY A 113 -44.27 -18.29 2.81
N TYR A 114 -44.98 -18.47 3.92
CA TYR A 114 -44.45 -19.13 5.13
C TYR A 114 -43.85 -20.50 4.84
N LYS A 115 -44.47 -21.29 3.95
CA LYS A 115 -44.03 -22.67 3.66
C LYS A 115 -42.62 -22.69 3.06
N GLU A 116 -42.37 -21.83 2.08
CA GLU A 116 -41.09 -21.74 1.39
C GLU A 116 -40.00 -21.20 2.34
N LEU A 117 -40.30 -20.13 3.08
CA LEU A 117 -39.35 -19.55 4.02
C LEU A 117 -39.06 -20.48 5.22
N SER A 118 -40.06 -21.18 5.74
CA SER A 118 -39.91 -22.13 6.85
C SER A 118 -38.95 -23.27 6.47
N GLN A 119 -39.05 -23.78 5.24
CA GLN A 119 -38.13 -24.81 4.73
C GLN A 119 -36.68 -24.32 4.69
N ALA A 120 -36.44 -23.15 4.08
CA ALA A 120 -35.09 -22.57 4.00
C ALA A 120 -34.53 -22.19 5.38
N THR A 121 -35.40 -21.75 6.29
CA THR A 121 -35.04 -21.45 7.69
C THR A 121 -34.59 -22.71 8.42
N GLU A 122 -35.28 -23.83 8.26
CA GLU A 122 -34.88 -25.11 8.86
C GLU A 122 -33.48 -25.55 8.41
N TYR A 123 -33.15 -25.33 7.13
CA TYR A 123 -31.81 -25.58 6.61
C TYR A 123 -30.76 -24.64 7.22
N SER A 124 -31.10 -23.36 7.33
CA SER A 124 -30.18 -22.34 7.83
C SER A 124 -29.75 -22.56 9.28
N ILE A 125 -30.60 -23.15 10.12
CA ILE A 125 -30.31 -23.40 11.54
C ILE A 125 -29.51 -24.68 11.78
N HIS A 126 -29.37 -25.56 10.77
CA HIS A 126 -28.62 -26.80 10.94
C HIS A 126 -27.14 -26.50 11.23
N PRO A 127 -26.49 -27.10 12.24
CA PRO A 127 -25.12 -26.74 12.65
C PRO A 127 -24.06 -26.86 11.54
N GLU A 128 -24.23 -27.79 10.60
CA GLU A 128 -23.33 -27.92 9.44
C GLU A 128 -23.52 -26.84 8.37
N ILE A 129 -24.60 -26.06 8.44
CA ILE A 129 -24.92 -24.96 7.53
C ILE A 129 -24.77 -23.63 8.27
N ASN A 130 -25.52 -23.43 9.35
CA ASN A 130 -25.47 -22.24 10.20
C ASN A 130 -25.41 -20.92 9.40
N ALA A 131 -26.20 -20.88 8.33
CA ALA A 131 -26.32 -19.72 7.47
C ALA A 131 -27.17 -18.66 8.17
N ALA A 132 -26.74 -17.41 8.14
CA ALA A 132 -27.57 -16.30 8.62
C ALA A 132 -28.34 -15.61 7.52
N VAL A 133 -27.83 -15.64 6.28
CA VAL A 133 -28.52 -15.05 5.16
C VAL A 133 -29.22 -16.16 4.38
N ILE A 134 -30.52 -15.98 4.17
CA ILE A 134 -31.39 -16.89 3.42
C ILE A 134 -31.81 -16.17 2.15
N VAL A 135 -31.69 -16.84 1.02
CA VAL A 135 -32.14 -16.32 -0.27
C VAL A 135 -33.15 -17.29 -0.87
N LEU A 136 -34.30 -16.75 -1.28
CA LEU A 136 -35.34 -17.49 -2.00
C LEU A 136 -35.39 -16.98 -3.44
N CYS A 137 -35.45 -17.90 -4.41
CA CYS A 137 -35.58 -17.57 -5.82
C CYS A 137 -36.52 -18.55 -6.52
N ASP A 138 -37.51 -18.03 -7.26
CA ASP A 138 -38.47 -18.84 -8.03
C ASP A 138 -38.40 -18.59 -9.53
N GLY A 139 -37.39 -17.85 -9.98
CA GLY A 139 -37.23 -17.39 -11.36
C GLY A 139 -38.07 -16.18 -11.75
N LEU A 140 -39.06 -15.77 -10.94
CA LEU A 140 -39.81 -14.52 -11.12
C LEU A 140 -39.34 -13.42 -10.16
N LYS A 141 -38.92 -13.80 -8.95
CA LYS A 141 -38.48 -12.90 -7.88
C LYS A 141 -37.34 -13.48 -7.05
N ILE A 142 -36.60 -12.58 -6.42
CA ILE A 142 -35.58 -12.88 -5.42
C ILE A 142 -35.94 -12.15 -4.13
N GLU A 143 -35.86 -12.86 -3.00
CA GLU A 143 -35.98 -12.28 -1.67
C GLU A 143 -34.79 -12.74 -0.80
N VAL A 144 -34.17 -11.80 -0.09
CA VAL A 144 -33.02 -12.00 0.80
C VAL A 144 -33.43 -11.64 2.22
N PHE A 145 -33.23 -12.56 3.16
CA PHE A 145 -33.56 -12.41 4.57
C PHE A 145 -32.31 -12.52 5.44
N ASP A 146 -32.23 -11.71 6.49
CA ASP A 146 -31.31 -11.92 7.59
C ASP A 146 -32.06 -12.63 8.72
N ARG A 147 -31.76 -13.92 8.89
CA ARG A 147 -32.41 -14.81 9.85
C ARG A 147 -32.41 -14.28 11.28
N GLU A 148 -31.40 -13.49 11.63
CA GLU A 148 -31.21 -13.01 13.01
C GLU A 148 -31.80 -11.62 13.25
N GLU A 149 -32.19 -10.91 12.19
CA GLU A 149 -32.75 -9.56 12.26
C GLU A 149 -34.26 -9.56 12.04
N ASP A 150 -34.73 -10.03 10.87
CA ASP A 150 -36.16 -10.05 10.51
C ASP A 150 -36.44 -11.16 9.47
N LEU A 151 -37.41 -12.02 9.78
CA LEU A 151 -37.91 -13.08 8.89
C LEU A 151 -39.30 -12.77 8.32
N GLU A 152 -39.95 -11.70 8.77
CA GLU A 152 -41.21 -11.23 8.17
C GLU A 152 -40.95 -10.32 6.98
N LYS A 153 -39.87 -9.53 7.02
CA LYS A 153 -39.51 -8.59 5.95
C LYS A 153 -38.15 -8.94 5.35
N PRO A 154 -38.06 -9.14 4.02
CA PRO A 154 -36.77 -9.31 3.38
C PRO A 154 -35.96 -8.01 3.44
N VAL A 155 -34.65 -8.16 3.63
CA VAL A 155 -33.66 -7.06 3.56
C VAL A 155 -33.54 -6.54 2.12
N LEU A 156 -33.76 -7.42 1.15
CA LEU A 156 -33.79 -7.09 -0.28
C LEU A 156 -34.82 -7.96 -0.99
N ALA A 157 -35.70 -7.34 -1.77
CA ALA A 157 -36.67 -8.04 -2.61
C ALA A 157 -36.84 -7.32 -3.95
N PHE A 158 -36.79 -8.06 -5.05
CA PHE A 158 -37.03 -7.51 -6.39
C PHE A 158 -37.45 -8.60 -7.38
N LYS A 159 -38.04 -8.18 -8.51
CA LYS A 159 -38.43 -9.08 -9.61
C LYS A 159 -37.22 -9.37 -10.49
N ILE A 160 -37.11 -10.60 -11.02
CA ILE A 160 -36.03 -10.98 -11.93
C ILE A 160 -35.97 -10.09 -13.17
N LYS A 161 -37.09 -9.51 -13.61
CA LYS A 161 -37.13 -8.52 -14.71
C LYS A 161 -36.40 -7.20 -14.43
N GLU A 162 -35.99 -6.97 -13.18
CA GLU A 162 -35.25 -5.79 -12.73
C GLU A 162 -33.87 -6.18 -12.18
N LEU A 163 -33.38 -7.38 -12.52
CA LEU A 163 -32.17 -7.98 -11.97
C LEU A 163 -30.95 -7.08 -12.18
N VAL A 164 -30.72 -6.55 -13.38
CA VAL A 164 -29.55 -5.72 -13.71
C VAL A 164 -29.54 -4.45 -12.87
N ASN A 165 -30.70 -3.80 -12.69
CA ASN A 165 -30.81 -2.57 -11.92
C ASN A 165 -30.60 -2.78 -10.41
N ASN A 166 -30.95 -3.97 -9.90
CA ASN A 166 -30.87 -4.30 -8.48
C ASN A 166 -29.66 -5.17 -8.11
N PHE A 167 -28.86 -5.61 -9.10
CA PHE A 167 -27.80 -6.58 -8.87
C PHE A 167 -26.72 -6.05 -7.94
N ASP A 168 -26.38 -4.76 -8.02
CA ASP A 168 -25.40 -4.17 -7.10
C ASP A 168 -25.88 -4.20 -5.65
N SER A 169 -27.19 -4.06 -5.40
CA SER A 169 -27.76 -4.26 -4.06
C SER A 169 -27.62 -5.70 -3.59
N LEU A 170 -27.79 -6.67 -4.49
CA LEU A 170 -27.55 -8.08 -4.21
C LEU A 170 -26.06 -8.34 -3.90
N ARG A 171 -25.15 -7.77 -4.70
CA ARG A 171 -23.70 -7.86 -4.52
C ARG A 171 -23.25 -7.29 -3.19
N MET A 172 -23.80 -6.15 -2.77
CA MET A 172 -23.49 -5.52 -1.47
C MET A 172 -23.80 -6.42 -0.27
N ILE A 173 -24.67 -7.43 -0.41
CA ILE A 173 -25.00 -8.38 0.65
C ILE A 173 -24.24 -9.70 0.44
N LEU A 174 -24.26 -10.23 -0.79
CA LEU A 174 -23.92 -11.62 -1.08
C LEU A 174 -22.56 -11.82 -1.71
N GLU A 175 -21.84 -10.79 -2.17
CA GLU A 175 -20.48 -11.01 -2.66
C GLU A 175 -19.58 -11.61 -1.56
N PRO A 176 -18.59 -12.44 -1.93
CA PRO A 176 -17.73 -13.14 -0.98
C PRO A 176 -17.12 -12.23 0.10
N MET A 177 -16.61 -11.05 -0.26
CA MET A 177 -16.05 -10.13 0.73
C MET A 177 -17.15 -9.51 1.61
N GLN A 178 -18.29 -9.15 1.03
CA GLN A 178 -19.39 -8.54 1.77
C GLN A 178 -19.96 -9.49 2.82
N ILE A 179 -20.17 -10.77 2.47
CA ILE A 179 -20.64 -11.75 3.43
C ILE A 179 -19.60 -12.02 4.51
N TRP A 180 -18.31 -12.01 4.19
CA TRP A 180 -17.27 -12.16 5.21
C TRP A 180 -17.30 -11.02 6.23
N PHE A 181 -17.47 -9.79 5.78
CA PHE A 181 -17.62 -8.64 6.67
C PHE A 181 -18.96 -8.62 7.41
N PHE A 182 -20.04 -9.12 6.81
CA PHE A 182 -21.34 -9.31 7.47
C PHE A 182 -21.20 -10.15 8.74
N TYR A 183 -20.42 -11.24 8.70
CA TYR A 183 -20.17 -12.05 9.88
C TYR A 183 -19.40 -11.30 10.97
N LYS A 184 -18.47 -10.42 10.61
CA LYS A 184 -17.78 -9.55 11.60
C LYS A 184 -18.76 -8.58 12.25
N ARG A 185 -19.66 -7.98 11.48
CA ARG A 185 -20.74 -7.11 12.00
C ARG A 185 -21.65 -7.86 12.98
N ARG A 186 -22.00 -9.11 12.67
CA ARG A 186 -22.81 -9.97 13.56
C ARG A 186 -22.14 -10.26 14.89
N VAL A 187 -20.83 -10.49 14.91
CA VAL A 187 -20.09 -10.67 16.17
C VAL A 187 -20.19 -9.42 17.04
N ILE A 188 -20.07 -8.22 16.44
CA ILE A 188 -20.20 -6.95 17.17
C ILE A 188 -21.63 -6.77 17.70
N LYS A 189 -22.66 -6.95 16.86
CA LYS A 189 -24.07 -6.91 17.29
C LYS A 189 -24.37 -7.89 18.44
N SER A 190 -23.77 -9.08 18.40
CA SER A 190 -23.94 -10.09 19.46
C SER A 190 -23.31 -9.65 20.78
N ILE A 191 -22.19 -8.93 20.73
CA ILE A 191 -21.59 -8.31 21.92
C ILE A 191 -22.54 -7.23 22.44
N ASP A 192 -23.01 -6.32 21.59
CA ASP A 192 -23.94 -5.25 22.01
C ASP A 192 -25.17 -5.83 22.70
N LYS A 193 -25.84 -6.80 22.08
CA LYS A 193 -27.02 -7.47 22.64
C LYS A 193 -26.74 -8.20 23.96
N ALA A 194 -25.56 -8.79 24.12
CA ALA A 194 -25.20 -9.50 25.35
C ALA A 194 -24.95 -8.54 26.53
N PHE A 195 -24.51 -7.31 26.25
CA PHE A 195 -24.09 -6.34 27.27
C PHE A 195 -25.03 -5.15 27.43
N GLU A 196 -26.04 -4.98 26.56
CA GLU A 196 -27.00 -3.87 26.60
C GLU A 196 -27.70 -3.71 27.97
N ILE A 197 -27.93 -4.81 28.67
CA ILE A 197 -28.56 -4.85 30.00
C ILE A 197 -27.59 -5.24 31.13
N GLU A 198 -26.28 -5.38 30.85
CA GLU A 198 -25.29 -5.73 31.87
C GLU A 198 -25.06 -4.53 32.80
N PHE A 199 -25.14 -4.78 34.11
CA PHE A 199 -24.97 -3.75 35.15
C PHE A 199 -23.64 -3.91 35.91
N ASN A 200 -22.91 -5.00 35.69
CA ASN A 200 -21.65 -5.29 36.36
C ASN A 200 -20.44 -4.99 35.45
N ILE A 201 -19.75 -3.89 35.73
CA ILE A 201 -18.58 -3.46 34.97
C ILE A 201 -17.39 -4.43 35.06
N GLN A 202 -17.23 -5.17 36.17
CA GLN A 202 -16.15 -6.15 36.30
C GLN A 202 -16.32 -7.28 35.27
N ARG A 203 -17.55 -7.75 35.01
CA ARG A 203 -17.81 -8.78 34.00
C ARG A 203 -17.48 -8.33 32.59
N VAL A 204 -17.73 -7.06 32.26
CA VAL A 204 -17.33 -6.47 30.97
C VAL A 204 -15.81 -6.52 30.80
N ASN A 205 -15.06 -6.16 31.84
CA ASN A 205 -13.59 -6.20 31.81
C ASN A 205 -13.05 -7.63 31.69
N GLU A 206 -13.62 -8.59 32.42
CA GLU A 206 -13.29 -10.01 32.31
C GLU A 206 -13.55 -10.54 30.89
N PHE A 207 -14.69 -10.18 30.31
CA PHE A 207 -15.03 -10.56 28.93
C PHE A 207 -14.07 -9.97 27.91
N LYS A 208 -13.67 -8.69 28.06
CA LYS A 208 -12.67 -8.06 27.19
C LYS A 208 -11.36 -8.86 27.17
N VAL A 209 -10.85 -9.23 28.33
CA VAL A 209 -9.64 -10.05 28.46
C VAL A 209 -9.82 -11.43 27.81
N LEU A 210 -10.99 -12.05 27.94
CA LEU A 210 -11.30 -13.32 27.28
C LEU A 210 -11.29 -13.18 25.75
N VAL A 211 -11.88 -12.12 25.20
CA VAL A 211 -11.90 -11.86 23.75
C VAL A 211 -10.48 -11.62 23.23
N GLU A 212 -9.69 -10.77 23.90
CA GLU A 212 -8.29 -10.49 23.53
C GLU A 212 -7.44 -11.77 23.53
N ASN A 213 -7.60 -12.63 24.54
CA ASN A 213 -6.93 -13.92 24.61
C ASN A 213 -7.34 -14.86 23.47
N ARG A 214 -8.62 -14.89 23.10
CA ARG A 214 -9.11 -15.71 21.98
C ARG A 214 -8.54 -15.22 20.65
N LEU A 215 -8.52 -13.91 20.40
CA LEU A 215 -7.92 -13.33 19.20
C LEU A 215 -6.41 -13.62 19.13
N SER A 216 -5.70 -13.43 20.24
CA SER A 216 -4.26 -13.71 20.32
C SER A 216 -3.92 -15.16 19.98
N LYS A 217 -4.71 -16.12 20.46
CA LYS A 217 -4.56 -17.55 20.15
C LYS A 217 -4.84 -17.90 18.68
N LYS A 218 -5.52 -17.05 17.92
CA LYS A 218 -5.77 -17.24 16.48
C LYS A 218 -4.63 -16.74 15.60
N ARG A 219 -3.65 -16.00 16.16
CA ARG A 219 -2.53 -15.42 15.42
C ARG A 219 -1.79 -16.45 14.56
N ASP A 220 -1.49 -17.63 15.10
CA ASP A 220 -0.76 -18.67 14.34
C ASP A 220 -1.55 -19.17 13.13
N VAL A 221 -2.87 -19.29 13.27
CA VAL A 221 -3.75 -19.70 12.16
C VAL A 221 -3.81 -18.59 11.12
N ILE A 222 -3.90 -17.33 11.54
CA ILE A 222 -3.88 -16.17 10.63
C ILE A 222 -2.55 -16.11 9.87
N LEU A 223 -1.42 -16.32 10.54
CA LEU A 223 -0.10 -16.34 9.90
C LEU A 223 0.04 -17.49 8.89
N LYS A 224 -0.45 -18.68 9.22
CA LYS A 224 -0.47 -19.81 8.26
C LYS A 224 -1.34 -19.51 7.04
N ASN A 225 -2.52 -18.93 7.25
CA ASN A 225 -3.39 -18.51 6.15
C ASN A 225 -2.71 -17.45 5.28
N TYR A 226 -2.06 -16.47 5.90
CA TYR A 226 -1.30 -15.43 5.22
C TYR A 226 -0.19 -16.03 4.33
N GLN A 227 0.62 -16.95 4.87
CA GLN A 227 1.70 -17.61 4.14
C GLN A 227 1.19 -18.50 2.99
N ALA A 228 0.02 -19.11 3.13
CA ALA A 228 -0.59 -19.95 2.10
C ALA A 228 -1.36 -19.16 1.03
N THR A 229 -1.63 -17.87 1.27
CA THR A 229 -2.41 -17.03 0.37
C THR A 229 -1.54 -16.51 -0.77
N ASN A 230 -2.05 -16.61 -1.99
CA ASN A 230 -1.41 -16.02 -3.16
C ASN A 230 -1.89 -14.57 -3.32
N PHE A 231 -1.07 -13.61 -2.91
CA PHE A 231 -1.38 -12.18 -3.02
C PHE A 231 -1.32 -11.71 -4.48
N MET A 232 -2.25 -10.83 -4.86
CA MET A 232 -2.49 -10.44 -6.26
C MET A 232 -1.44 -9.50 -6.87
N ASP A 233 -0.25 -9.40 -6.28
CA ASP A 233 0.79 -8.43 -6.68
C ASP A 233 1.45 -8.67 -8.04
N LYS A 234 0.88 -9.58 -8.85
CA LYS A 234 1.13 -9.57 -10.30
C LYS A 234 0.74 -8.24 -10.94
N ASP A 235 -0.06 -7.40 -10.27
CA ASP A 235 -0.52 -6.13 -10.82
C ASP A 235 0.44 -4.95 -10.61
N ARG A 236 1.21 -4.84 -9.51
CA ARG A 236 2.14 -3.71 -9.35
C ARG A 236 3.26 -3.72 -10.40
N SER A 237 3.95 -4.85 -10.55
CA SER A 237 4.97 -4.97 -11.60
C SER A 237 4.37 -4.83 -13.00
N SER A 238 3.12 -5.28 -13.23
CA SER A 238 2.44 -5.08 -14.51
C SER A 238 2.11 -3.61 -14.78
N ARG A 239 1.63 -2.87 -13.77
CA ARG A 239 1.42 -1.42 -13.83
C ARG A 239 2.72 -0.68 -14.08
N LEU A 240 3.80 -1.04 -13.39
CA LEU A 240 5.13 -0.45 -13.62
C LEU A 240 5.65 -0.73 -15.04
N LYS A 241 5.40 -1.92 -15.61
CA LYS A 241 5.73 -2.23 -17.01
C LYS A 241 4.97 -1.37 -18.01
N GLN A 242 3.76 -0.93 -17.66
CA GLN A 242 2.91 -0.08 -18.48
C GLN A 242 3.10 1.41 -18.18
N ALA A 243 3.86 1.76 -17.13
CA ALA A 243 4.09 3.13 -16.73
C ALA A 243 4.89 3.88 -17.80
N SER A 244 4.58 5.16 -17.96
CA SER A 244 5.34 6.00 -18.88
C SER A 244 6.73 6.33 -18.32
N VAL A 245 7.64 6.79 -19.19
CA VAL A 245 8.93 7.35 -18.76
C VAL A 245 8.72 8.48 -17.74
N ASP A 246 7.66 9.26 -17.92
CA ASP A 246 7.32 10.38 -17.04
C ASP A 246 6.91 9.91 -15.64
N ASP A 247 6.03 8.91 -15.56
CA ASP A 247 5.58 8.34 -14.28
C ASP A 247 6.75 7.73 -13.50
N ILE A 248 7.66 7.04 -14.20
CA ILE A 248 8.84 6.43 -13.59
C ILE A 248 9.78 7.49 -13.03
N ILE A 249 10.19 8.46 -13.84
CA ILE A 249 11.20 9.44 -13.46
C ILE A 249 10.64 10.50 -12.50
N ASP A 250 9.46 11.04 -12.76
CA ASP A 250 8.90 12.15 -11.97
C ASP A 250 8.01 11.68 -10.82
N GLY A 251 7.54 10.42 -10.85
CA GLY A 251 6.75 9.81 -9.79
C GLY A 251 7.55 8.84 -8.93
N TYR A 252 7.94 7.70 -9.49
CA TYR A 252 8.44 6.57 -8.70
C TYR A 252 9.88 6.75 -8.19
N PHE A 253 10.76 7.43 -8.92
CA PHE A 253 12.17 7.53 -8.57
C PHE A 253 12.44 8.29 -7.27
N TYR A 254 11.52 9.12 -6.78
CA TYR A 254 11.68 9.83 -5.51
C TYR A 254 11.49 8.96 -4.27
N PHE A 255 11.08 7.70 -4.43
CA PHE A 255 10.83 6.76 -3.35
C PHE A 255 11.86 5.63 -3.37
N MET A 256 12.15 5.05 -2.20
CA MET A 256 12.92 3.80 -2.12
C MET A 256 12.13 2.66 -2.74
N GLN A 257 12.74 1.96 -3.70
CA GLN A 257 12.09 0.89 -4.46
C GLN A 257 12.58 -0.48 -4.02
N SER A 258 11.69 -1.47 -4.11
CA SER A 258 12.11 -2.86 -3.99
C SER A 258 13.00 -3.23 -5.19
N ARG A 259 13.94 -4.17 -5.01
CA ARG A 259 14.79 -4.64 -6.13
C ARG A 259 13.97 -5.11 -7.35
N PRO A 260 12.89 -5.90 -7.17
CA PRO A 260 12.04 -6.30 -8.30
C PRO A 260 11.39 -5.12 -9.03
N ASP A 261 10.81 -4.16 -8.29
CA ASP A 261 10.16 -3.00 -8.90
C ASP A 261 11.16 -2.12 -9.64
N LEU A 262 12.34 -1.88 -9.03
CA LEU A 262 13.41 -1.09 -9.64
C LEU A 262 13.91 -1.73 -10.93
N ASN A 263 14.10 -3.05 -10.95
CA ASN A 263 14.49 -3.76 -12.18
C ASN A 263 13.44 -3.59 -13.29
N VAL A 264 12.16 -3.71 -12.97
CA VAL A 264 11.06 -3.53 -13.93
C VAL A 264 11.03 -2.10 -14.48
N MET A 265 11.16 -1.09 -13.62
CA MET A 265 11.21 0.31 -14.07
C MET A 265 12.42 0.59 -14.95
N ASN A 266 13.58 0.07 -14.56
CA ASN A 266 14.80 0.21 -15.36
C ASN A 266 14.67 -0.49 -16.72
N GLU A 267 14.03 -1.67 -16.80
CA GLU A 267 13.74 -2.34 -18.08
C GLU A 267 12.96 -1.42 -19.02
N VAL A 268 11.90 -0.77 -18.53
CA VAL A 268 11.09 0.19 -19.32
C VAL A 268 11.93 1.36 -19.82
N LEU A 269 12.76 1.95 -18.96
CA LEU A 269 13.61 3.08 -19.33
C LEU A 269 14.72 2.69 -20.31
N VAL A 270 15.35 1.53 -20.10
CA VAL A 270 16.40 0.99 -20.98
C VAL A 270 15.83 0.66 -22.35
N ASP A 271 14.66 0.03 -22.42
CA ASP A 271 13.96 -0.23 -23.68
C ASP A 271 13.65 1.07 -24.43
N SER A 272 13.26 2.13 -23.71
CA SER A 272 13.04 3.45 -24.30
C SER A 272 14.34 4.04 -24.90
N CYS A 273 15.46 3.95 -24.18
CA CYS A 273 16.77 4.38 -24.68
C CYS A 273 17.19 3.62 -25.93
N ILE A 274 17.05 2.28 -25.94
CA ILE A 274 17.43 1.42 -27.09
C ILE A 274 16.59 1.74 -28.32
N ARG A 275 15.33 2.15 -28.14
CA ARG A 275 14.44 2.60 -29.23
C ARG A 275 14.74 4.02 -29.74
N GLY A 276 15.81 4.66 -29.28
CA GLY A 276 16.26 5.98 -29.74
C GLY A 276 15.70 7.16 -28.95
N ASN A 277 15.04 6.93 -27.80
CA ASN A 277 14.56 8.01 -26.92
C ASN A 277 15.54 8.29 -25.77
N ASP A 278 16.82 7.99 -25.96
CA ASP A 278 17.86 8.14 -24.93
C ASP A 278 18.07 9.61 -24.51
N PHE A 279 18.00 10.57 -25.44
CA PHE A 279 17.99 12.00 -25.09
C PHE A 279 16.85 12.33 -24.12
N LEU A 280 15.63 11.87 -24.40
CA LEU A 280 14.45 12.17 -23.57
C LEU A 280 14.62 11.59 -22.16
N VAL A 281 15.04 10.33 -22.05
CA VAL A 281 15.25 9.66 -20.75
C VAL A 281 16.38 10.33 -19.96
N ILE A 282 17.55 10.52 -20.58
CA ILE A 282 18.74 11.05 -19.91
C ILE A 282 18.57 12.52 -19.56
N ASN A 283 18.04 13.36 -20.46
CA ASN A 283 17.81 14.78 -20.16
C ASN A 283 16.72 14.98 -19.10
N LYS A 284 15.72 14.11 -19.03
CA LYS A 284 14.67 14.19 -17.99
C LYS A 284 15.19 13.76 -16.62
N MET A 285 16.02 12.71 -16.58
CA MET A 285 16.62 12.22 -15.34
C MET A 285 17.73 13.15 -14.84
N PHE A 286 18.55 13.64 -15.76
CA PHE A 286 19.74 14.45 -15.49
C PHE A 286 19.74 15.71 -16.37
N PRO A 287 18.80 16.65 -16.16
CA PRO A 287 18.79 17.90 -16.92
C PRO A 287 20.05 18.73 -16.64
N GLU A 288 20.44 19.58 -17.59
CA GLU A 288 21.45 20.63 -17.32
C GLU A 288 20.92 21.58 -16.23
N ASP A 289 19.64 21.91 -16.33
CA ASP A 289 18.93 22.71 -15.34
C ASP A 289 18.79 21.96 -14.02
N PHE A 290 18.58 22.72 -12.95
CA PHE A 290 18.38 22.15 -11.62
C PHE A 290 16.94 21.65 -11.46
N LYS A 291 16.81 20.41 -10.99
CA LYS A 291 15.53 19.80 -10.62
C LYS A 291 15.50 19.46 -9.15
N SER A 292 14.30 19.28 -8.60
CA SER A 292 14.14 18.64 -7.30
C SER A 292 14.65 17.21 -7.37
N ALA A 293 15.43 16.80 -6.38
CA ALA A 293 15.92 15.45 -6.21
C ALA A 293 16.18 15.20 -4.72
N ASN A 294 16.05 13.95 -4.32
CA ASN A 294 16.41 13.47 -2.98
C ASN A 294 17.40 12.29 -3.13
N ASP A 295 17.87 11.74 -2.01
CA ASP A 295 18.80 10.61 -2.03
C ASP A 295 18.27 9.41 -2.83
N ALA A 296 16.95 9.16 -2.75
CA ALA A 296 16.30 8.06 -3.45
C ALA A 296 16.35 8.21 -4.97
N PHE A 297 16.10 9.42 -5.46
CA PHE A 297 16.16 9.74 -6.88
C PHE A 297 17.52 9.37 -7.48
N TYR A 298 18.62 9.85 -6.89
CA TYR A 298 19.96 9.56 -7.41
C TYR A 298 20.36 8.10 -7.25
N SER A 299 19.89 7.43 -6.20
CA SER A 299 20.11 5.99 -6.03
C SER A 299 19.42 5.18 -7.13
N ASN A 300 18.14 5.44 -7.37
CA ASN A 300 17.39 4.77 -8.44
C ASN A 300 17.99 5.08 -9.82
N ALA A 301 18.41 6.33 -10.04
CA ALA A 301 19.09 6.76 -11.26
C ALA A 301 20.43 6.04 -11.51
N LEU A 302 21.21 5.77 -10.46
CA LEU A 302 22.44 4.98 -10.55
C LEU A 302 22.15 3.53 -10.96
N SER A 303 21.13 2.91 -10.36
CA SER A 303 20.71 1.56 -10.73
C SER A 303 20.29 1.49 -12.21
N PHE A 304 19.53 2.48 -12.68
CA PHE A 304 19.17 2.61 -14.10
C PHE A 304 20.40 2.70 -15.00
N LEU A 305 21.35 3.60 -14.71
CA LEU A 305 22.54 3.75 -15.55
C LEU A 305 23.38 2.47 -15.63
N ILE A 306 23.55 1.77 -14.50
CA ILE A 306 24.26 0.47 -14.48
C ILE A 306 23.53 -0.58 -15.34
N GLN A 307 22.20 -0.58 -15.35
CA GLN A 307 21.43 -1.48 -16.21
C GLN A 307 21.49 -1.06 -17.68
N LEU A 308 21.49 0.24 -17.96
CA LEU A 308 21.63 0.79 -19.32
C LEU A 308 22.98 0.40 -19.95
N GLU A 309 24.07 0.51 -19.19
CA GLU A 309 25.43 0.17 -19.64
C GLU A 309 25.54 -1.28 -20.15
N ARG A 310 24.77 -2.20 -19.55
CA ARG A 310 24.70 -3.61 -19.98
C ARG A 310 24.06 -3.78 -21.35
N SER A 311 23.18 -2.86 -21.74
CA SER A 311 22.44 -2.92 -23.00
C SER A 311 23.04 -2.03 -24.10
N THR A 312 23.57 -0.86 -23.74
CA THR A 312 24.27 0.02 -24.66
C THR A 312 25.41 0.74 -23.96
N LYS A 313 26.55 0.86 -24.64
CA LYS A 313 27.69 1.65 -24.16
C LYS A 313 27.60 3.11 -24.56
N LYS A 314 26.81 3.43 -25.59
CA LYS A 314 26.72 4.77 -26.16
C LYS A 314 25.32 5.35 -26.12
N ILE A 315 25.28 6.66 -25.88
CA ILE A 315 24.08 7.50 -25.89
C ILE A 315 24.38 8.80 -26.64
N ASN A 316 23.33 9.44 -27.14
CA ASN A 316 23.37 10.63 -27.98
C ASN A 316 23.54 11.92 -27.18
N TYR A 317 23.34 11.85 -25.86
CA TYR A 317 23.39 13.01 -24.99
C TYR A 317 23.97 12.67 -23.62
N THR A 318 24.88 13.52 -23.16
CA THR A 318 25.51 13.41 -21.84
C THR A 318 25.47 14.77 -21.16
N PRO A 319 24.86 14.90 -19.97
CA PRO A 319 24.81 16.17 -19.26
C PRO A 319 26.21 16.59 -18.78
N SER A 320 26.50 17.88 -18.92
CA SER A 320 27.82 18.48 -18.72
C SER A 320 28.31 18.36 -17.27
N TRP A 321 27.39 18.48 -16.30
CA TRP A 321 27.70 18.39 -14.87
C TRP A 321 27.99 16.95 -14.41
N LEU A 322 27.61 15.95 -15.21
CA LEU A 322 27.77 14.53 -14.90
C LEU A 322 28.88 13.87 -15.72
N SER A 323 29.09 14.30 -16.96
CA SER A 323 30.13 13.74 -17.83
C SER A 323 31.53 14.16 -17.39
N LEU A 324 32.43 13.20 -17.25
CA LEU A 324 33.86 13.43 -16.95
C LEU A 324 34.70 13.61 -18.23
N GLY A 325 34.10 14.15 -19.31
CA GLY A 325 34.79 14.44 -20.57
C GLY A 325 34.68 13.36 -21.66
N GLY A 326 33.81 12.36 -21.48
CA GLY A 326 33.47 11.37 -22.50
C GLY A 326 32.18 11.74 -23.21
N ASN A 327 32.23 12.10 -24.49
CA ASN A 327 31.02 12.36 -25.28
C ASN A 327 30.28 11.05 -25.53
N GLY A 328 29.05 10.94 -24.99
CA GLY A 328 28.13 9.86 -25.31
C GLY A 328 28.45 8.50 -24.69
N ASP A 329 29.22 8.43 -23.61
CA ASP A 329 29.56 7.17 -22.93
C ASP A 329 28.77 7.00 -21.62
N VAL A 330 28.06 5.88 -21.49
CA VAL A 330 27.27 5.55 -20.28
C VAL A 330 28.18 5.33 -19.08
N GLU A 331 29.37 4.75 -19.30
CA GLU A 331 30.33 4.48 -18.23
C GLU A 331 30.81 5.78 -17.58
N SER A 332 31.06 6.82 -18.37
CA SER A 332 31.37 8.18 -17.88
C SER A 332 30.27 8.75 -16.98
N LEU A 333 28.99 8.56 -17.33
CA LEU A 333 27.88 9.02 -16.49
C LEU A 333 27.82 8.27 -15.15
N ILE A 334 28.07 6.96 -15.16
CA ILE A 334 28.12 6.16 -13.94
C ILE A 334 29.28 6.62 -13.05
N HIS A 335 30.48 6.83 -13.62
CA HIS A 335 31.62 7.39 -12.89
C HIS A 335 31.26 8.72 -12.21
N GLY A 336 30.64 9.64 -12.96
CA GLY A 336 30.21 10.94 -12.45
C GLY A 336 29.20 10.80 -11.31
N LEU A 337 28.18 9.94 -11.48
CA LEU A 337 27.13 9.79 -10.48
C LEU A 337 27.64 9.10 -9.21
N ILE A 338 28.53 8.11 -9.34
CA ILE A 338 29.21 7.48 -8.20
C ILE A 338 29.99 8.53 -7.42
N ARG A 339 30.81 9.34 -8.11
CA ARG A 339 31.59 10.42 -7.48
C ARG A 339 30.71 11.34 -6.66
N HIS A 340 29.67 11.89 -7.28
CA HIS A 340 28.74 12.82 -6.64
C HIS A 340 27.95 12.15 -5.51
N SER A 341 27.56 10.89 -5.64
CA SER A 341 26.80 10.20 -4.59
C SER A 341 27.66 9.86 -3.38
N LEU A 342 28.90 9.40 -3.58
CA LEU A 342 29.83 9.02 -2.51
C LEU A 342 30.40 10.20 -1.73
N ASN A 343 30.36 11.42 -2.29
CA ASN A 343 30.80 12.64 -1.62
C ASN A 343 29.66 13.60 -1.26
N TYR A 344 28.39 13.20 -1.46
CA TYR A 344 27.21 14.04 -1.21
C TYR A 344 27.20 15.34 -2.03
N PHE A 345 27.55 15.22 -3.32
CA PHE A 345 27.65 16.28 -4.31
C PHE A 345 28.66 17.38 -3.93
N ASP A 346 29.73 16.99 -3.23
CA ASP A 346 30.81 17.91 -2.92
C ASP A 346 31.53 18.33 -4.21
N GLY A 347 31.47 19.62 -4.53
CA GLY A 347 31.88 20.19 -5.81
C GLY A 347 30.73 20.72 -6.69
N ASP A 348 29.47 20.35 -6.40
CA ASP A 348 28.27 20.97 -6.98
C ASP A 348 27.40 21.57 -5.86
N GLU A 349 27.71 22.82 -5.49
CA GLU A 349 27.03 23.49 -4.37
C GLU A 349 25.51 23.58 -4.56
N VAL A 350 25.02 23.68 -5.80
CA VAL A 350 23.58 23.82 -6.07
C VAL A 350 22.87 22.51 -5.77
N ARG A 351 23.30 21.40 -6.38
CA ARG A 351 22.67 20.08 -6.16
C ARG A 351 22.83 19.61 -4.72
N LYS A 352 23.97 19.91 -4.08
CA LYS A 352 24.18 19.68 -2.65
C LYS A 352 23.19 20.46 -1.78
N THR A 353 22.97 21.75 -2.08
CA THR A 353 21.98 22.57 -1.35
C THR A 353 20.55 22.02 -1.49
N ILE A 354 20.17 21.57 -2.69
CA ILE A 354 18.84 20.98 -2.95
C ILE A 354 18.65 19.68 -2.15
N LEU A 355 19.66 18.79 -2.13
CA LEU A 355 19.63 17.54 -1.36
C LEU A 355 19.49 17.81 0.14
N LEU A 356 20.29 18.73 0.68
CA LEU A 356 20.22 19.11 2.09
C LEU A 356 18.88 19.75 2.46
N ALA A 357 18.29 20.55 1.57
CA ALA A 357 16.94 21.08 1.75
C ALA A 357 15.89 19.97 1.76
N SER A 358 15.98 18.99 0.85
CA SER A 358 15.08 17.83 0.84
C SER A 358 15.14 17.06 2.15
N SER A 359 16.35 16.79 2.67
CA SER A 359 16.54 16.11 3.95
C SER A 359 15.99 16.93 5.13
N ALA A 360 16.23 18.25 5.15
CA ALA A 360 15.69 19.14 6.18
C ALA A 360 14.15 19.19 6.16
N PHE A 361 13.52 19.27 4.97
CA PHE A 361 12.05 19.22 4.86
C PHE A 361 11.50 17.90 5.39
N ARG A 362 12.10 16.76 5.04
CA ARG A 362 11.67 15.45 5.55
C ARG A 362 11.71 15.41 7.08
N ARG A 363 12.80 15.90 7.70
CA ARG A 363 12.92 15.99 9.17
C ARG A 363 11.90 16.95 9.79
N LEU A 364 11.68 18.12 9.20
CA LEU A 364 10.68 19.09 9.65
C LEU A 364 9.25 18.53 9.61
N TYR A 365 8.87 17.87 8.51
CA TYR A 365 7.55 17.23 8.41
C TYR A 365 7.37 16.09 9.40
N LYS A 366 8.44 15.34 9.69
CA LYS A 366 8.40 14.34 10.75
C LYS A 366 8.26 14.96 12.13
N ILE A 367 8.96 16.06 12.41
CA ILE A 367 8.77 16.82 13.66
C ILE A 367 7.31 17.26 13.78
N LEU A 368 6.76 17.87 12.74
CA LEU A 368 5.36 18.33 12.71
C LEU A 368 4.36 17.18 12.96
N ALA A 369 4.59 16.02 12.36
CA ALA A 369 3.75 14.83 12.58
C ALA A 369 3.78 14.32 14.03
N VAL A 370 4.88 14.56 14.76
CA VAL A 370 5.02 14.20 16.18
C VAL A 370 4.41 15.27 17.10
N ILE A 371 4.70 16.56 16.86
CA ILE A 371 4.28 17.64 17.76
C ILE A 371 2.82 18.08 17.56
N ALA A 372 2.25 17.82 16.39
CA ALA A 372 0.87 18.15 16.06
C ALA A 372 0.13 16.93 15.47
N PRO A 373 -0.21 15.91 16.31
CA PRO A 373 -0.83 14.68 15.83
C PRO A 373 -2.17 14.87 15.11
N SER A 374 -2.87 15.98 15.35
CA SER A 374 -4.11 16.34 14.65
C SER A 374 -3.94 16.47 13.13
N PHE A 375 -2.73 16.78 12.64
CA PHE A 375 -2.43 16.80 11.21
C PHE A 375 -2.38 15.40 10.58
N ASN A 376 -2.28 14.34 11.39
CA ASN A 376 -2.23 12.96 10.92
C ASN A 376 -3.64 12.35 10.68
N ASN A 377 -4.72 13.11 10.90
CA ASN A 377 -6.09 12.64 10.68
C ASN A 377 -6.33 12.17 9.23
N ASN A 378 -5.66 12.81 8.26
CA ASN A 378 -5.72 12.39 6.86
C ASN A 378 -5.16 10.97 6.66
N SER A 379 -4.13 10.59 7.43
CA SER A 379 -3.50 9.28 7.34
C SER A 379 -4.40 8.16 7.88
N GLU A 380 -5.20 8.44 8.93
CA GLU A 380 -6.28 7.57 9.41
C GLU A 380 -7.38 7.43 8.35
N LEU A 381 -7.85 8.54 7.77
CA LEU A 381 -8.88 8.51 6.72
C LEU A 381 -8.41 7.72 5.50
N ARG A 382 -7.15 7.93 5.07
CA ARG A 382 -6.54 7.16 3.99
C ARG A 382 -6.47 5.68 4.32
N HIS A 383 -6.15 5.33 5.58
CA HIS A 383 -6.16 3.94 6.02
C HIS A 383 -7.56 3.32 5.89
N LEU A 384 -8.59 4.02 6.37
CA LEU A 384 -9.98 3.57 6.28
C LEU A 384 -10.46 3.46 4.83
N LEU A 385 -10.09 4.43 3.97
CA LEU A 385 -10.42 4.40 2.55
C LEU A 385 -9.75 3.21 1.85
N THR A 386 -8.44 3.00 2.07
CA THR A 386 -7.75 1.80 1.58
C THR A 386 -8.47 0.55 2.06
N ARG A 387 -8.82 0.49 3.35
CA ARG A 387 -9.56 -0.64 3.93
C ARG A 387 -10.90 -0.90 3.25
N TYR A 388 -11.56 0.15 2.77
CA TYR A 388 -12.84 0.07 2.09
C TYR A 388 -12.71 -0.28 0.60
N THR A 389 -11.74 0.29 -0.11
CA THR A 389 -11.66 0.23 -1.59
C THR A 389 -10.74 -0.85 -2.13
N GLU A 390 -9.61 -1.12 -1.47
CA GLU A 390 -8.58 -2.00 -2.02
C GLU A 390 -8.92 -3.48 -1.77
N SER A 391 -8.50 -4.35 -2.68
CA SER A 391 -8.66 -5.80 -2.52
C SER A 391 -7.99 -6.32 -1.24
N GLU A 392 -8.66 -7.22 -0.51
CA GLU A 392 -8.13 -7.93 0.68
C GLU A 392 -6.86 -8.74 0.40
N PHE A 393 -6.55 -8.97 -0.88
CA PHE A 393 -5.37 -9.71 -1.33
C PHE A 393 -4.26 -8.81 -1.90
N SER A 394 -4.40 -7.49 -1.77
CA SER A 394 -3.38 -6.52 -2.21
C SER A 394 -2.43 -6.14 -1.09
N TRP A 395 -1.18 -5.83 -1.43
CA TRP A 395 -0.21 -5.32 -0.45
C TRP A 395 -0.54 -3.92 0.04
N GLU A 396 -1.16 -3.09 -0.79
CA GLU A 396 -1.69 -1.77 -0.39
C GLU A 396 -2.59 -1.95 0.83
N GLN A 397 -3.55 -2.89 0.75
CA GLN A 397 -4.47 -3.22 1.82
C GLN A 397 -3.79 -3.84 3.04
N ILE A 398 -2.92 -4.83 2.84
CA ILE A 398 -2.27 -5.56 3.94
C ILE A 398 -1.39 -4.64 4.77
N LEU A 399 -0.57 -3.84 4.11
CA LEU A 399 0.42 -2.98 4.75
C LEU A 399 -0.15 -1.60 5.12
N SER A 400 -1.40 -1.29 4.75
CA SER A 400 -2.03 -0.04 5.13
C SER A 400 -2.17 0.05 6.65
N SER A 401 -1.63 1.13 7.21
CA SER A 401 -1.82 1.55 8.59
C SER A 401 -1.79 3.08 8.65
N PRO A 402 -2.42 3.70 9.67
CA PRO A 402 -2.38 5.15 9.85
C PRO A 402 -0.94 5.65 9.94
N LYS A 403 -0.09 4.95 10.70
CA LYS A 403 1.33 5.27 10.89
C LYS A 403 2.14 5.20 9.59
N ARG A 404 1.93 4.18 8.77
CA ARG A 404 2.59 4.07 7.46
C ARG A 404 2.16 5.21 6.54
N ASN A 405 0.87 5.56 6.56
CA ASN A 405 0.36 6.66 5.75
C ASN A 405 0.96 8.00 6.18
N VAL A 406 1.23 8.22 7.48
CA VAL A 406 1.98 9.40 7.94
C VAL A 406 3.37 9.46 7.31
N LEU A 407 4.11 8.34 7.27
CA LEU A 407 5.42 8.30 6.60
C LEU A 407 5.30 8.60 5.11
N SER A 408 4.28 8.07 4.43
CA SER A 408 4.02 8.41 3.02
C SER A 408 3.69 9.89 2.81
N ASP A 409 2.92 10.50 3.73
CA ASP A 409 2.59 11.92 3.68
C ASP A 409 3.85 12.79 3.89
N ILE A 410 4.72 12.43 4.84
CA ILE A 410 6.04 13.08 5.05
C ILE A 410 6.87 13.03 3.76
N GLU A 411 6.92 11.89 3.08
CA GLU A 411 7.65 11.75 1.81
C GLU A 411 7.08 12.66 0.73
N ILE A 412 5.76 12.62 0.51
CA ILE A 412 5.09 13.45 -0.50
C ILE A 412 5.29 14.94 -0.22
N TYR A 413 5.10 15.39 1.03
CA TYR A 413 5.26 16.80 1.38
C TYR A 413 6.72 17.27 1.28
N SER A 414 7.69 16.40 1.58
CA SER A 414 9.11 16.71 1.39
C SER A 414 9.45 16.92 -0.09
N ILE A 415 8.90 16.09 -0.99
CA ILE A 415 9.11 16.20 -2.45
C ILE A 415 8.51 17.51 -2.97
N ILE A 416 7.25 17.80 -2.60
CA ILE A 416 6.55 19.04 -3.01
C ILE A 416 7.31 20.28 -2.51
N SER A 417 7.81 20.25 -1.28
CA SER A 417 8.56 21.38 -0.71
C SER A 417 9.92 21.56 -1.37
N THR A 418 10.58 20.46 -1.73
CA THR A 418 11.84 20.50 -2.48
C THR A 418 11.64 21.06 -3.88
N ASP A 419 10.56 20.68 -4.57
CA ASP A 419 10.19 21.27 -5.87
C ASP A 419 9.92 22.77 -5.76
N ARG A 420 9.15 23.21 -4.75
CA ARG A 420 8.92 24.64 -4.49
C ARG A 420 10.21 25.38 -4.15
N PHE A 421 11.10 24.76 -3.38
CA PHE A 421 12.41 25.32 -3.04
C PHE A 421 13.23 25.56 -4.30
N VAL A 422 13.35 24.56 -5.18
CA VAL A 422 14.07 24.71 -6.46
C VAL A 422 13.46 25.81 -7.31
N LYS A 423 12.13 25.84 -7.47
CA LYS A 423 11.42 26.88 -8.23
C LYS A 423 11.63 28.28 -7.67
N SER A 424 11.60 28.44 -6.34
CA SER A 424 11.75 29.74 -5.68
C SER A 424 13.15 30.36 -5.88
N PHE A 425 14.17 29.53 -6.06
CA PHE A 425 15.56 29.98 -6.23
C PHE A 425 16.08 29.89 -7.67
N THR A 426 15.24 29.43 -8.60
CA THR A 426 15.55 29.43 -10.04
C THR A 426 14.90 30.66 -10.69
N ALA A 427 15.71 31.66 -11.02
CA ALA A 427 15.23 32.86 -11.72
C ALA A 427 15.00 32.56 -13.22
N GLY A 428 14.16 33.37 -13.89
CA GLY A 428 13.65 33.11 -15.25
C GLY A 428 14.67 32.60 -16.29
N GLN A 429 15.91 33.09 -16.30
CA GLN A 429 17.00 32.59 -17.19
C GLN A 429 17.66 31.28 -16.71
N ARG A 430 16.96 30.44 -15.93
CA ARG A 430 17.46 29.15 -15.38
C ARG A 430 18.70 29.29 -14.49
N LYS A 431 18.98 30.49 -13.98
CA LYS A 431 20.09 30.75 -13.05
C LYS A 431 19.62 30.50 -11.62
N PHE A 432 20.26 29.53 -10.94
CA PHE A 432 19.97 29.22 -9.54
C PHE A 432 20.73 30.15 -8.59
N ASN A 433 20.02 30.79 -7.67
CA ASN A 433 20.62 31.66 -6.66
C ASN A 433 21.06 30.84 -5.44
N VAL A 434 22.24 30.23 -5.54
CA VAL A 434 22.79 29.36 -4.50
C VAL A 434 22.99 30.07 -3.16
N GLY A 435 23.39 31.35 -3.17
CA GLY A 435 23.58 32.13 -1.94
C GLY A 435 22.27 32.29 -1.16
N LEU A 436 21.20 32.68 -1.85
CA LEU A 436 19.88 32.83 -1.23
C LEU A 436 19.28 31.49 -0.81
N ALA A 437 19.45 30.44 -1.63
CA ALA A 437 19.01 29.08 -1.29
C ALA A 437 19.73 28.55 -0.03
N ARG A 438 21.04 28.79 0.11
CA ARG A 438 21.81 28.41 1.31
C ARG A 438 21.37 29.20 2.54
N GLN A 439 21.03 30.48 2.39
CA GLN A 439 20.46 31.25 3.49
C GLN A 439 19.11 30.65 3.94
N ASN A 440 18.23 30.35 3.00
CA ASN A 440 16.94 29.73 3.33
C ASN A 440 17.09 28.34 3.95
N LEU A 441 18.06 27.54 3.50
CA LEU A 441 18.39 26.26 4.14
C LEU A 441 18.83 26.44 5.61
N LYS A 442 19.61 27.48 5.92
CA LYS A 442 19.95 27.82 7.31
C LYS A 442 18.73 28.24 8.13
N GLU A 443 17.77 28.92 7.52
CA GLU A 443 16.48 29.25 8.15
C GLU A 443 15.68 27.97 8.45
N LEU A 444 15.69 26.98 7.55
CA LEU A 444 15.07 25.66 7.79
C LEU A 444 15.70 24.95 8.99
N TRP A 445 17.03 24.90 9.09
CA TRP A 445 17.71 24.33 10.26
C TRP A 445 17.41 25.11 11.54
N SER A 446 17.30 26.44 11.46
CA SER A 446 16.94 27.27 12.61
C SER A 446 15.51 26.99 13.09
N LEU A 447 14.58 26.79 12.16
CA LEU A 447 13.21 26.37 12.45
C LEU A 447 13.18 24.97 13.08
N GLU A 448 13.95 24.04 12.54
CA GLU A 448 14.10 22.67 13.05
C GLU A 448 14.57 22.68 14.51
N ILE A 449 15.66 23.41 14.79
CA ILE A 449 16.18 23.62 16.14
C ILE A 449 15.13 24.25 17.06
N LYS A 450 14.42 25.27 16.57
CA LYS A 450 13.40 25.97 17.36
C LYS A 450 12.28 25.02 17.78
N LEU A 451 11.70 24.26 16.85
CA LEU A 451 10.62 23.32 17.13
C LEU A 451 11.05 22.23 18.14
N LEU A 452 12.27 21.71 17.98
CA LEU A 452 12.83 20.71 18.89
C LEU A 452 13.09 21.28 20.29
N LYS A 453 13.60 22.51 20.41
CA LYS A 453 13.79 23.19 21.70
C LYS A 453 12.48 23.54 22.40
N GLU A 454 11.45 23.89 21.64
CA GLU A 454 10.11 24.15 22.19
C GLU A 454 9.42 22.84 22.63
N THR A 455 9.89 21.68 22.14
CA THR A 455 9.35 20.35 22.45
C THR A 455 10.36 19.52 23.25
N ASN A 456 10.52 19.83 24.54
CA ASN A 456 11.52 19.21 25.42
C ASN A 456 11.50 17.67 25.48
N ASN A 457 10.37 17.03 25.18
CA ASN A 457 10.18 15.58 25.19
C ASN A 457 10.06 14.95 23.78
N TYR A 458 10.53 15.63 22.72
CA TYR A 458 10.41 15.17 21.32
C TYR A 458 10.83 13.70 21.13
N THR A 459 11.99 13.29 21.63
CA THR A 459 12.51 11.93 21.46
C THR A 459 11.68 10.88 22.20
N GLN A 460 11.00 11.26 23.28
CA GLN A 460 10.03 10.40 23.96
C GLN A 460 8.75 10.28 23.12
N LEU A 461 8.19 11.41 22.67
CA LEU A 461 6.98 11.43 21.83
C LEU A 461 7.18 10.62 20.54
N LEU A 462 8.34 10.78 19.89
CA LEU A 462 8.70 10.01 18.70
C LEU A 462 8.69 8.50 18.96
N ARG A 463 9.23 8.06 20.10
CA ARG A 463 9.25 6.63 20.50
C ARG A 463 7.86 6.11 20.84
N GLU A 464 7.02 6.92 21.47
CA GLU A 464 5.63 6.56 21.78
C GLU A 464 4.77 6.47 20.51
N MET A 465 5.00 7.36 19.54
CA MET A 465 4.33 7.33 18.25
C MET A 465 4.72 6.09 17.44
N ASP A 466 5.98 5.66 17.50
CA ASP A 466 6.52 4.46 16.84
C ASP A 466 5.98 4.27 15.42
N PHE A 467 6.45 5.09 14.48
CA PHE A 467 5.99 5.02 13.08
C PHE A 467 6.40 3.72 12.36
N GLY A 468 7.22 2.85 12.97
CA GLY A 468 7.72 1.63 12.34
C GLY A 468 8.69 1.89 11.18
N GLU A 469 9.38 3.04 11.19
CA GLU A 469 10.35 3.40 10.14
C GLU A 469 11.60 2.51 10.23
N LEU A 470 12.01 1.93 9.10
CA LEU A 470 13.22 1.10 9.03
C LEU A 470 14.51 1.94 9.04
N ASN A 471 14.48 3.12 8.43
CA ASN A 471 15.62 4.03 8.31
C ASN A 471 15.26 5.36 8.98
N PRO A 472 15.73 5.63 10.22
CA PRO A 472 15.33 6.81 10.98
C PRO A 472 15.63 8.11 10.24
N THR A 473 14.59 8.90 9.98
CA THR A 473 14.70 10.21 9.32
C THR A 473 15.59 11.20 10.09
N GLU A 474 15.66 11.12 11.43
CA GLU A 474 16.39 12.07 12.30
C GLU A 474 17.90 12.10 12.05
N CYS A 475 18.50 10.95 11.72
CA CYS A 475 19.95 10.88 11.51
C CYS A 475 20.37 11.24 10.09
N SER A 476 19.45 11.21 9.12
CA SER A 476 19.75 11.45 7.71
C SER A 476 20.23 12.88 7.48
N SER A 477 21.40 13.00 6.86
CA SER A 477 22.10 14.28 6.64
C SER A 477 22.33 15.08 7.93
N VAL A 478 22.50 14.37 9.05
CA VAL A 478 22.96 14.93 10.33
C VAL A 478 24.21 14.17 10.78
N ALA A 479 24.03 12.87 11.00
CA ALA A 479 25.10 11.94 11.38
C ALA A 479 25.26 10.77 10.40
N TYR A 480 24.27 10.57 9.52
CA TYR A 480 24.22 9.46 8.57
C TYR A 480 24.13 9.97 7.12
N ASP A 481 25.01 9.47 6.26
CA ASP A 481 24.94 9.71 4.82
C ASP A 481 24.11 8.63 4.12
N ASN A 482 22.84 8.95 3.90
CA ASN A 482 21.92 8.02 3.26
C ASN A 482 22.19 7.86 1.74
N LEU A 483 22.58 8.91 1.01
CA LEU A 483 22.89 8.85 -0.41
C LEU A 483 24.14 8.00 -0.71
N GLY A 484 25.23 8.25 0.02
CA GLY A 484 26.45 7.47 -0.10
C GLY A 484 26.24 6.02 0.32
N HIS A 485 25.44 5.79 1.37
CA HIS A 485 25.06 4.45 1.78
C HIS A 485 24.30 3.68 0.69
N THR A 486 23.22 4.24 0.15
CA THR A 486 22.40 3.58 -0.88
C THR A 486 23.18 3.38 -2.19
N CYS A 487 24.07 4.31 -2.54
CA CYS A 487 25.02 4.16 -3.64
C CYS A 487 25.85 2.87 -3.48
N LEU A 488 26.46 2.65 -2.30
CA LEU A 488 27.21 1.41 -2.01
C LEU A 488 26.33 0.16 -2.05
N CYS A 489 25.10 0.24 -1.53
CA CYS A 489 24.13 -0.87 -1.56
C CYS A 489 23.78 -1.33 -2.98
N ILE A 490 23.76 -0.40 -3.95
CA ILE A 490 23.57 -0.72 -5.37
C ILE A 490 24.86 -1.29 -5.96
N ILE A 491 25.99 -0.60 -5.77
CA ILE A 491 27.26 -0.96 -6.41
C ILE A 491 27.76 -2.34 -5.97
N LYS A 492 27.57 -2.72 -4.70
CA LYS A 492 28.12 -3.98 -4.17
C LYS A 492 27.65 -5.24 -4.91
N SER A 493 26.50 -5.20 -5.58
CA SER A 493 26.02 -6.30 -6.42
C SER A 493 26.60 -6.33 -7.85
N HIS A 494 27.48 -5.39 -8.20
CA HIS A 494 28.06 -5.26 -9.53
C HIS A 494 29.60 -5.26 -9.47
N GLU A 495 30.22 -6.38 -9.86
CA GLU A 495 31.68 -6.61 -9.73
C GLU A 495 32.55 -5.50 -10.34
N LYS A 496 32.25 -5.08 -11.58
CA LYS A 496 32.97 -3.97 -12.26
C LYS A 496 32.98 -2.70 -11.40
N TRP A 497 31.80 -2.29 -10.93
CA TRP A 497 31.62 -1.04 -10.20
C TRP A 497 32.16 -1.13 -8.78
N ARG A 498 32.08 -2.32 -8.16
CA ARG A 498 32.73 -2.62 -6.87
C ARG A 498 34.25 -2.46 -6.98
N ALA A 499 34.88 -3.05 -7.99
CA ALA A 499 36.33 -2.90 -8.21
C ALA A 499 36.71 -1.43 -8.45
N TYR A 500 35.89 -0.69 -9.20
CA TYR A 500 36.10 0.73 -9.45
C TYR A 500 36.10 1.57 -8.16
N ILE A 501 35.12 1.38 -7.27
CA ILE A 501 35.07 2.15 -6.01
C ILE A 501 36.20 1.78 -5.04
N LEU A 502 36.57 0.50 -4.97
CA LEU A 502 37.66 0.04 -4.11
C LEU A 502 39.02 0.59 -4.57
N LYS A 503 39.17 0.88 -5.86
CA LYS A 503 40.39 1.48 -6.40
C LYS A 503 40.43 3.00 -6.22
N ASN A 504 39.31 3.68 -6.43
CA ASN A 504 39.30 5.15 -6.61
C ASN A 504 38.69 5.94 -5.43
N TYR A 505 37.92 5.30 -4.55
CA TYR A 505 37.10 5.97 -3.52
C TYR A 505 37.23 5.34 -2.12
N GLN A 506 38.42 4.84 -1.77
CA GLN A 506 38.64 4.21 -0.45
C GLN A 506 38.37 5.19 0.70
N ALA A 507 38.80 6.44 0.58
CA ALA A 507 38.60 7.45 1.62
C ALA A 507 37.11 7.71 1.88
N GLU A 508 36.29 7.80 0.83
CA GLU A 508 34.84 7.96 0.93
C GLU A 508 34.19 6.73 1.58
N ILE A 509 34.64 5.52 1.26
CA ILE A 509 34.14 4.28 1.91
C ILE A 509 34.42 4.33 3.42
N PHE A 510 35.63 4.69 3.85
CA PHE A 510 35.96 4.82 5.28
C PHE A 510 35.16 5.94 5.96
N ASN A 511 34.96 7.09 5.30
CA ASN A 511 34.10 8.16 5.81
C ASN A 511 32.65 7.69 6.00
N LEU A 512 32.08 7.00 5.01
CA LEU A 512 30.73 6.44 5.10
C LEU A 512 30.60 5.39 6.21
N ALA A 513 31.62 4.56 6.42
CA ALA A 513 31.66 3.61 7.54
C ALA A 513 31.68 4.35 8.89
N GLY A 514 32.42 5.46 8.98
CA GLY A 514 32.44 6.37 10.13
C GLY A 514 31.08 7.01 10.41
N TYR A 515 30.30 7.33 9.38
CA TYR A 515 28.91 7.80 9.50
C TYR A 515 27.90 6.68 9.79
N GLY A 516 28.35 5.43 9.98
CA GLY A 516 27.51 4.31 10.36
C GLY A 516 26.97 3.46 9.20
N SER A 517 27.40 3.68 7.95
CA SER A 517 26.98 2.87 6.79
C SER A 517 27.41 1.41 6.96
N TRP A 518 26.43 0.50 7.06
CA TRP A 518 26.70 -0.93 7.16
C TRP A 518 27.28 -1.51 5.86
N ALA A 519 26.88 -0.99 4.70
CA ALA A 519 27.41 -1.41 3.41
C ALA A 519 28.89 -1.04 3.24
N ALA A 520 29.31 0.10 3.78
CA ALA A 520 30.72 0.49 3.80
C ALA A 520 31.55 -0.42 4.71
N LYS A 521 31.03 -0.73 5.91
CA LYS A 521 31.69 -1.67 6.84
C LYS A 521 31.86 -3.06 6.23
N GLU A 522 30.82 -3.59 5.59
CA GLU A 522 30.86 -4.87 4.88
C GLU A 522 31.94 -4.89 3.77
N LEU A 523 32.09 -3.79 3.01
CA LEU A 523 33.14 -3.68 2.00
C LEU A 523 34.55 -3.64 2.60
N ILE A 524 34.75 -2.90 3.69
CA ILE A 524 36.03 -2.84 4.41
C ILE A 524 36.43 -4.21 4.95
N GLU A 525 35.48 -4.91 5.59
CA GLU A 525 35.71 -6.24 6.18
C GLU A 525 35.97 -7.30 5.10
N SER A 526 35.15 -7.33 4.04
CA SER A 526 35.27 -8.34 2.98
C SER A 526 36.55 -8.20 2.14
N GLU A 527 37.06 -6.99 1.97
CA GLU A 527 38.24 -6.70 1.16
C GLU A 527 39.51 -6.45 2.00
N ALA A 528 39.43 -6.64 3.32
CA ALA A 528 40.52 -6.41 4.28
C ALA A 528 41.22 -5.05 4.09
N LEU A 529 40.44 -3.98 3.86
CA LEU A 529 40.98 -2.65 3.61
C LEU A 529 41.64 -2.10 4.88
N SER A 530 42.85 -1.54 4.76
CA SER A 530 43.56 -0.92 5.88
C SER A 530 43.35 0.60 5.91
N ASP A 531 43.09 1.16 7.10
CA ASP A 531 42.89 2.61 7.34
C ASP A 531 44.19 3.43 7.19
N ASN A 532 45.34 2.77 7.00
CA ASN A 532 46.68 3.38 7.03
C ASN A 532 46.94 4.48 5.98
N ASN A 533 46.03 4.67 5.00
CA ASN A 533 46.13 5.69 3.94
C ASN A 533 45.02 6.75 3.97
N VAL A 534 44.10 6.74 4.94
CA VAL A 534 42.98 7.72 4.99
C VAL A 534 43.33 8.87 5.93
N SER A 535 44.04 9.88 5.42
CA SER A 535 44.42 11.07 6.19
C SER A 535 43.28 12.07 6.42
N ASN A 536 42.14 11.92 5.74
CA ASN A 536 41.07 12.93 5.67
C ASN A 536 39.73 12.36 6.14
N LYS A 537 39.57 12.20 7.47
CA LYS A 537 38.24 12.01 8.06
C LYS A 537 37.45 13.31 7.89
N ILE A 538 36.36 13.24 7.13
CA ILE A 538 35.48 14.40 6.92
C ILE A 538 34.47 14.42 8.06
N GLU A 539 34.48 15.49 8.84
CA GLU A 539 33.48 15.67 9.89
C GLU A 539 32.07 15.91 9.31
N PRO A 540 31.00 15.38 9.92
CA PRO A 540 29.63 15.52 9.41
C PRO A 540 29.20 16.98 9.18
N PHE A 541 29.67 17.94 9.99
CA PHE A 541 29.34 19.36 9.82
C PHE A 541 29.92 19.97 8.53
N ASN A 542 31.07 19.50 8.06
CA ASN A 542 31.62 19.91 6.76
C ASN A 542 30.78 19.33 5.61
N ARG A 543 30.26 18.13 5.80
CA ARG A 543 29.48 17.42 4.77
C ARG A 543 28.06 17.95 4.65
N PHE A 544 27.33 18.09 5.75
CA PHE A 544 25.89 18.37 5.75
C PHE A 544 25.52 19.81 6.14
N PHE A 545 26.45 20.56 6.74
CA PHE A 545 26.15 21.89 7.29
C PHE A 545 27.07 22.99 6.74
N PHE A 546 27.77 22.75 5.63
CA PHE A 546 28.72 23.68 5.01
C PHE A 546 29.74 24.27 6.01
N GLY A 547 30.19 23.46 6.96
CA GLY A 547 31.15 23.88 8.00
C GLY A 547 30.52 24.45 9.27
N ASP A 548 29.19 24.55 9.38
CA ASP A 548 28.51 25.06 10.57
C ASP A 548 28.43 24.01 11.68
N GLU A 549 29.50 23.94 12.49
CA GLU A 549 29.59 23.02 13.62
C GLU A 549 28.52 23.29 14.69
N GLY A 550 28.12 24.55 14.87
CA GLY A 550 27.14 24.95 15.89
C GLY A 550 25.76 24.36 15.62
N VAL A 551 25.29 24.48 14.38
CA VAL A 551 24.02 23.88 13.94
C VAL A 551 24.09 22.36 14.05
N HIS A 552 25.16 21.74 13.53
CA HIS A 552 25.35 20.29 13.61
C HIS A 552 25.29 19.78 15.06
N ARG A 553 26.11 20.35 15.96
CA ARG A 553 26.16 19.93 17.36
C ARG A 553 24.80 20.08 18.06
N THR A 554 24.10 21.16 17.76
CA THR A 554 22.77 21.42 18.35
C THR A 554 21.75 20.39 17.89
N LEU A 555 21.64 20.13 16.58
CA LEU A 555 20.71 19.13 16.05
C LEU A 555 21.05 17.72 16.52
N SER A 556 22.34 17.32 16.47
CA SER A 556 22.79 16.02 16.98
C SER A 556 22.39 15.81 18.44
N THR A 557 22.57 16.84 19.28
CA THR A 557 22.15 16.79 20.69
C THR A 557 20.63 16.67 20.84
N LEU A 558 19.86 17.49 20.11
CA LEU A 558 18.39 17.50 20.21
C LEU A 558 17.76 16.19 19.72
N TYR A 559 18.37 15.52 18.75
CA TYR A 559 17.95 14.20 18.30
C TYR A 559 18.49 13.05 19.15
N GLY A 560 19.38 13.31 20.11
CA GLY A 560 20.01 12.28 20.93
C GLY A 560 21.02 11.41 20.16
N LEU A 561 21.61 11.95 19.09
CA LEU A 561 22.69 11.32 18.34
C LEU A 561 24.00 11.54 19.12
N ARG A 562 24.79 10.47 19.29
CA ARG A 562 26.06 10.50 20.00
C ARG A 562 27.23 10.73 19.07
#